data_AF-A0A937MB35-F1
#
_entry.id   AF-A0A937MB35-F1
#
_cell.length_a   1.000
_cell.length_b   1.000
_cell.length_c   1.000
_cell.angle_alpha   90.00
_cell.angle_beta   90.00
_cell.angle_gamma   90.00
#
_symmetry.space_group_name_H-M   'P 1'
#
loop_
_entity.id
_entity.type
_entity.pdbx_description
1 polymer ?
#
loop_
_entity_poly.entity_id
_entity_poly.type
_entity_poly.pdbx_seq_one_letter_code
_entity_poly.pdbx_strand_id
1 'polypeptide(L)'
;MTRVNRDSYVAVFLLAFCGIFFSATFFVKDMGYESMGSEVWPQLILVVLFVLTLAYLFQALRQGPDEAPAQEDSGFKGWLHRYRNALWCYALFFVFLVTLPWMGMLLGGVLFVFLALTVLGNRTPRDHAVHAAIAVGTMSGMWAIFTFGLKVFLPAGEILPMMY
;
A
#
# COMPACT_ATOMS: atom_id res chain seq x y z
N MET A 1 -6.19 -37.95 5.29
CA MET A 1 -5.36 -36.83 5.78
C MET A 1 -5.75 -35.61 4.97
N THR A 2 -6.48 -34.67 5.58
CA THR A 2 -6.90 -33.41 4.95
C THR A 2 -5.65 -32.65 4.49
N ARG A 3 -5.49 -32.47 3.17
CA ARG A 3 -4.38 -31.68 2.63
C ARG A 3 -4.61 -30.23 3.05
N VAL A 4 -3.74 -29.72 3.92
CA VAL A 4 -3.72 -28.30 4.30
C VAL A 4 -3.42 -27.48 3.05
N ASN A 5 -4.26 -26.49 2.73
CA ASN A 5 -4.08 -25.66 1.55
C ASN A 5 -2.79 -24.82 1.66
N ARG A 6 -2.13 -24.52 0.53
CA ARG A 6 -0.92 -23.68 0.48
C ARG A 6 -1.17 -22.32 1.16
N ASP A 7 -2.35 -21.78 0.97
CA ASP A 7 -2.81 -20.51 1.52
C ASP A 7 -2.83 -20.51 3.06
N SER A 8 -3.12 -21.65 3.69
CA SER A 8 -3.03 -21.78 5.15
C SER A 8 -1.59 -21.68 5.64
N TYR A 9 -0.60 -22.23 4.91
CA TYR A 9 0.81 -22.06 5.25
C TYR A 9 1.27 -20.61 5.09
N VAL A 10 0.83 -19.95 4.01
CA VAL A 10 1.10 -18.52 3.79
C VAL A 10 0.50 -17.68 4.91
N ALA A 11 -0.75 -17.93 5.30
CA ALA A 11 -1.43 -17.21 6.36
C ALA A 11 -0.75 -17.39 7.74
N VAL A 12 -0.35 -18.61 8.09
CA VAL A 12 0.40 -18.89 9.33
C VAL A 12 1.74 -18.17 9.33
N PHE A 13 2.47 -18.19 8.22
CA PHE A 13 3.71 -17.44 8.07
C PHE A 13 3.48 -15.93 8.25
N LEU A 14 2.45 -15.36 7.63
CA LEU A 14 2.12 -13.94 7.75
C LEU A 14 1.73 -13.55 9.19
N LEU A 15 1.02 -14.42 9.92
CA LEU A 15 0.71 -14.19 11.33
C LEU A 15 1.97 -14.19 12.20
N ALA A 16 2.86 -15.15 11.99
CA ALA A 16 4.16 -15.19 12.69
C ALA A 16 4.99 -13.93 12.38
N PHE A 17 5.02 -13.52 11.11
CA PHE A 17 5.67 -12.30 10.67
C PHE A 17 5.10 -11.06 11.36
N CYS A 18 3.77 -10.91 11.42
CA CYS A 18 3.13 -9.81 12.13
C CYS A 18 3.53 -9.79 13.62
N GLY A 19 3.54 -10.95 14.29
CA GLY A 19 3.94 -11.04 15.70
C GLY A 19 5.40 -10.66 15.94
N ILE A 20 6.32 -11.12 15.08
CA ILE A 20 7.75 -10.75 15.15
C ILE A 20 7.92 -9.24 14.95
N PHE A 21 7.29 -8.67 13.92
CA PHE A 21 7.40 -7.23 13.64
C PHE A 21 6.74 -6.39 14.72
N PHE A 22 5.65 -6.86 15.31
CA PHE A 22 5.01 -6.18 16.44
C PHE A 22 5.94 -6.17 17.66
N SER A 23 6.61 -7.29 17.95
CA SER A 23 7.65 -7.32 18.98
C SER A 23 8.80 -6.37 18.67
N ALA A 24 9.21 -6.27 17.40
CA ALA A 24 10.25 -5.34 16.97
C ALA A 24 9.91 -3.86 17.23
N THR A 25 8.62 -3.49 17.23
CA THR A 25 8.20 -2.10 17.51
C THR A 25 8.62 -1.61 18.90
N PHE A 26 8.72 -2.51 19.89
CA PHE A 26 9.14 -2.16 21.24
C PHE A 26 10.65 -1.87 21.37
N PHE A 27 11.44 -2.20 20.35
CA PHE A 27 12.88 -1.93 20.31
C PHE A 27 13.23 -0.68 19.49
N VAL A 28 12.23 0.00 18.93
CA VAL A 28 12.43 1.26 18.20
C VAL A 28 12.91 2.32 19.20
N LYS A 29 14.04 2.95 18.90
CA LYS A 29 14.60 4.01 19.73
C LYS A 29 13.79 5.28 19.53
N ASP A 30 13.36 5.87 20.64
CA ASP A 30 12.67 7.14 20.62
C ASP A 30 13.69 8.27 20.38
N MET A 31 13.61 8.91 19.21
CA MET A 31 14.57 9.94 18.79
C MET A 31 14.17 11.34 19.29
N GLY A 32 13.01 11.50 19.94
CA GLY A 32 12.58 12.74 20.59
C GLY A 32 12.23 13.90 19.64
N TYR A 33 12.24 13.68 18.32
CA TYR A 33 11.91 14.68 17.30
C TYR A 33 10.41 14.75 16.95
N GLU A 34 9.60 13.80 17.44
CA GLU A 34 8.19 13.65 17.09
C GLU A 34 7.31 13.73 18.34
N SER A 35 6.12 14.31 18.22
CA SER A 35 5.19 14.46 19.36
C SER A 35 4.46 13.16 19.73
N MET A 36 4.52 12.15 18.85
CA MET A 36 4.09 10.77 19.09
C MET A 36 5.26 9.83 18.80
N GLY A 37 5.35 8.73 19.53
CA GLY A 37 6.38 7.72 19.31
C GLY A 37 6.30 7.14 17.89
N SER A 38 7.45 7.05 17.22
CA SER A 38 7.57 6.53 15.85
C SER A 38 7.08 5.08 15.69
N GLU A 39 6.88 4.36 16.79
CA GLU A 39 6.31 3.01 16.88
C GLU A 39 4.79 2.95 16.68
N VAL A 40 4.05 4.04 16.92
CA VAL A 40 2.57 4.04 16.91
C VAL A 40 2.00 3.67 15.54
N TRP A 41 2.56 4.24 14.47
CA TRP A 41 2.10 3.97 13.10
C TRP A 41 2.39 2.52 12.65
N PRO A 42 3.62 1.99 12.80
CA PRO A 42 3.90 0.57 12.60
C PRO A 42 2.97 -0.36 13.41
N GLN A 43 2.73 -0.05 14.68
CA GLN A 43 1.83 -0.85 15.54
C GLN A 43 0.40 -0.88 14.99
N LEU A 44 -0.16 0.27 14.59
CA LEU A 44 -1.51 0.34 14.02
C LEU A 44 -1.63 -0.50 12.75
N ILE A 45 -0.67 -0.39 11.83
CA ILE A 45 -0.65 -1.20 10.60
C ILE A 45 -0.58 -2.69 10.94
N LEU A 46 0.29 -3.08 11.87
CA LEU A 46 0.47 -4.48 12.25
C LEU A 46 -0.77 -5.07 12.90
N VAL A 47 -1.51 -4.29 13.70
CA VAL A 47 -2.81 -4.72 14.25
C VAL A 47 -3.83 -4.94 13.14
N VAL A 48 -3.94 -4.02 12.18
CA VAL A 48 -4.86 -4.18 11.04
C VAL A 48 -4.47 -5.38 10.18
N LEU A 49 -3.17 -5.54 9.88
CA LEU A 49 -2.65 -6.68 9.14
C LEU A 49 -2.90 -8.00 9.86
N PHE A 50 -2.74 -8.04 11.18
CA PHE A 50 -3.02 -9.21 11.99
C PHE A 50 -4.50 -9.63 11.90
N VAL A 51 -5.42 -8.67 11.99
CA VAL A 51 -6.87 -8.94 11.84
C VAL A 51 -7.20 -9.45 10.43
N LEU A 52 -6.64 -8.83 9.39
CA LEU A 52 -6.84 -9.26 8.01
C LEU A 52 -6.23 -10.64 7.73
N THR A 53 -5.06 -10.94 8.30
CA THR A 53 -4.41 -12.25 8.13
C THR A 53 -5.13 -13.35 8.90
N LEU A 54 -5.73 -13.04 10.05
CA LEU A 54 -6.66 -13.96 10.73
C LEU A 54 -7.89 -14.25 9.87
N ALA A 55 -8.51 -13.22 9.28
CA ALA A 55 -9.65 -13.40 8.38
C ALA A 55 -9.27 -14.20 7.13
N TYR A 56 -8.07 -14.00 6.59
CA TYR A 56 -7.52 -14.77 5.48
C TYR A 56 -7.25 -16.23 5.87
N LEU A 57 -6.64 -16.50 7.03
CA LEU A 57 -6.46 -17.86 7.55
C LEU A 57 -7.81 -18.58 7.67
N PHE A 58 -8.82 -17.90 8.21
CA PHE A 58 -10.16 -18.47 8.34
C PHE A 58 -10.79 -18.82 6.99
N GLN A 59 -10.59 -17.99 5.96
CA GLN A 59 -11.01 -18.30 4.59
C GLN A 59 -10.21 -19.47 4.01
N ALA A 60 -8.89 -19.48 4.16
CA ALA A 60 -8.01 -20.53 3.66
C ALA A 60 -8.32 -21.91 4.28
N LEU A 61 -8.70 -21.95 5.56
CA LEU A 61 -9.15 -23.17 6.23
C LEU A 61 -10.52 -23.66 5.73
N ARG A 62 -11.33 -22.78 5.15
CA ARG A 62 -12.66 -23.10 4.60
C ARG A 62 -12.62 -23.44 3.10
N GLN A 63 -11.59 -23.02 2.38
CA GLN A 63 -11.44 -23.26 0.95
C GLN A 63 -10.72 -24.60 0.67
N GLY A 64 -11.16 -25.31 -0.38
CA GLY A 64 -10.53 -26.55 -0.84
C GLY A 64 -9.15 -26.32 -1.47
N PRO A 65 -8.40 -27.38 -1.80
CA PRO A 65 -7.04 -27.27 -2.33
C PRO A 65 -7.00 -26.44 -3.62
N ASP A 66 -6.07 -25.49 -3.68
CA ASP A 66 -5.85 -24.66 -4.88
C ASP A 66 -5.46 -25.50 -6.10
N GLU A 67 -6.00 -25.13 -7.26
CA GLU A 67 -5.48 -25.55 -8.55
C GLU A 67 -4.12 -24.88 -8.81
N ALA A 68 -3.14 -25.67 -9.26
CA ALA A 68 -1.82 -25.17 -9.60
C ALA A 68 -1.90 -24.21 -10.80
N PRO A 69 -1.18 -23.07 -10.76
CA PRO A 69 -1.22 -22.13 -11.87
C PRO A 69 -0.61 -22.77 -13.12
N ALA A 70 -1.30 -22.63 -14.24
CA ALA A 70 -0.83 -23.05 -15.55
C ALA A 70 0.47 -22.32 -15.91
N GLN A 71 1.47 -23.09 -16.32
CA GLN A 71 2.78 -22.59 -16.71
C GLN A 71 2.71 -22.10 -18.16
N GLU A 72 2.81 -20.78 -18.36
CA GLU A 72 2.93 -20.20 -19.70
C GLU A 72 4.35 -19.65 -19.89
N ASP A 73 5.10 -20.35 -20.75
CA ASP A 73 6.33 -19.85 -21.34
C ASP A 73 6.03 -18.72 -22.33
N SER A 74 6.58 -17.53 -22.11
CA SER A 74 6.63 -16.53 -23.18
C SER A 74 7.89 -15.68 -23.05
N GLY A 75 8.65 -15.59 -24.15
CA GLY A 75 9.93 -14.88 -24.22
C GLY A 75 9.84 -13.38 -23.92
N PHE A 76 10.93 -12.63 -24.16
CA PHE A 76 11.09 -11.23 -23.73
C PHE A 76 9.92 -10.28 -24.05
N LYS A 77 9.25 -10.45 -25.19
CA LYS A 77 8.05 -9.69 -25.57
C LYS A 77 6.81 -10.05 -24.74
N GLY A 78 6.63 -11.33 -24.43
CA GLY A 78 5.56 -11.83 -23.56
C GLY A 78 5.80 -11.43 -22.10
N TRP A 79 7.06 -11.48 -21.65
CA TRP A 79 7.49 -10.90 -20.37
C TRP A 79 7.13 -9.42 -20.28
N LEU A 80 7.53 -8.59 -21.26
CA LEU A 80 7.24 -7.15 -21.21
C LEU A 80 5.74 -6.83 -21.23
N HIS A 81 4.95 -7.58 -22.00
CA HIS A 81 3.49 -7.40 -22.00
C HIS A 81 2.87 -7.81 -20.67
N ARG A 82 3.36 -8.90 -20.06
CA ARG A 82 2.90 -9.39 -18.76
C ARG A 82 3.20 -8.44 -17.62
N TYR A 83 4.38 -7.81 -17.63
CA TYR A 83 4.82 -6.86 -16.60
C TYR A 83 4.53 -5.40 -16.94
N ARG A 84 3.82 -5.11 -18.04
CA ARG A 84 3.52 -3.74 -18.48
C ARG A 84 2.86 -2.89 -17.39
N ASN A 85 1.89 -3.45 -16.68
CA ASN A 85 1.18 -2.73 -15.62
C ASN A 85 2.12 -2.40 -14.45
N ALA A 86 2.98 -3.34 -14.06
CA ALA A 86 3.99 -3.10 -13.02
C ALA A 86 4.99 -2.02 -13.45
N LEU A 87 5.44 -2.05 -14.70
CA LEU A 87 6.36 -1.05 -15.25
C LEU A 87 5.74 0.35 -15.23
N TRP A 88 4.46 0.47 -15.56
CA TRP A 88 3.72 1.74 -15.44
C TRP A 88 3.62 2.24 -14.00
N CYS A 89 3.35 1.36 -13.03
CA CYS A 89 3.35 1.75 -11.62
C CYS A 89 4.70 2.32 -11.18
N TYR A 90 5.81 1.68 -11.56
CA TYR A 90 7.15 2.18 -11.28
C TYR A 90 7.43 3.52 -11.97
N ALA A 91 7.06 3.67 -13.24
CA ALA A 91 7.25 4.91 -13.98
C ALA A 91 6.46 6.07 -13.35
N LEU A 92 5.19 5.84 -13.01
CA LEU A 92 4.35 6.84 -12.33
C LEU A 92 4.89 7.20 -10.94
N PHE A 93 5.40 6.21 -10.20
CA PHE A 93 6.02 6.44 -8.90
C PHE A 93 7.29 7.28 -9.02
N PHE A 94 8.11 7.03 -10.04
CA PHE A 94 9.30 7.84 -10.31
C PHE A 94 8.92 9.28 -10.65
N VAL A 95 7.91 9.48 -11.50
CA VAL A 95 7.38 10.82 -11.80
C VAL A 95 6.90 11.50 -10.52
N PHE A 96 6.14 10.80 -9.67
CA PHE A 96 5.71 11.32 -8.37
C PHE A 96 6.89 11.79 -7.51
N LEU A 97 7.94 10.97 -7.36
CA LEU A 97 9.13 11.32 -6.58
C LEU A 97 9.87 12.54 -7.14
N VAL A 98 9.98 12.65 -8.47
CA VAL A 98 10.59 13.83 -9.10
C VAL A 98 9.74 15.05 -8.86
N THR A 99 8.40 14.93 -8.90
CA THR A 99 7.48 16.05 -8.71
C THR A 99 7.26 16.47 -7.26
N LEU A 100 7.74 15.67 -6.30
CA LEU A 100 7.50 15.82 -4.87
C LEU A 100 7.93 17.19 -4.30
N PRO A 101 9.10 17.76 -4.67
CA PRO A 101 9.52 19.08 -4.19
C PRO A 101 8.54 20.21 -4.59
N TRP A 102 7.91 20.10 -5.76
CA TRP A 102 6.98 21.11 -6.24
C TRP A 102 5.54 20.86 -5.76
N MET A 103 5.05 19.64 -5.91
CA MET A 103 3.65 19.30 -5.64
C MET A 103 3.38 18.95 -4.18
N GLY A 104 4.39 18.53 -3.43
CA GLY A 104 4.21 17.99 -2.09
C GLY A 104 3.53 16.63 -2.06
N MET A 105 3.36 16.09 -0.86
CA MET A 105 2.80 14.76 -0.65
C MET A 105 1.30 14.69 -0.95
N LEU A 106 0.54 15.73 -0.61
CA LEU A 106 -0.92 15.73 -0.80
C LEU A 106 -1.29 15.79 -2.29
N LEU A 107 -0.91 16.86 -3.00
CA LEU A 107 -1.26 17.00 -4.42
C LEU A 107 -0.54 15.95 -5.28
N GLY A 108 0.75 15.73 -5.03
CA GLY A 108 1.52 14.72 -5.74
C GLY A 108 0.93 13.32 -5.54
N GLY A 109 0.54 12.99 -4.31
CA GLY A 109 -0.10 11.72 -3.97
C GLY A 109 -1.46 11.55 -4.65
N VAL A 110 -2.33 12.57 -4.60
CA VAL A 110 -3.64 12.55 -5.27
C VAL A 110 -3.46 12.32 -6.77
N LEU A 111 -2.56 13.07 -7.42
CA LEU A 111 -2.30 12.90 -8.84
C LEU A 111 -1.74 11.50 -9.16
N PHE A 112 -0.79 11.02 -8.36
CA PHE A 112 -0.22 9.69 -8.50
C PHE A 112 -1.27 8.59 -8.43
N VAL A 113 -2.12 8.59 -7.39
CA VAL A 113 -3.16 7.55 -7.22
C VAL A 113 -4.18 7.63 -8.35
N PHE A 114 -4.61 8.83 -8.74
CA PHE A 114 -5.55 9.00 -9.85
C PHE A 114 -4.98 8.43 -11.16
N LEU A 115 -3.72 8.76 -11.48
CA LEU A 115 -3.05 8.26 -12.69
C LEU A 115 -2.82 6.75 -12.62
N ALA A 116 -2.40 6.22 -11.47
CA ALA A 116 -2.17 4.79 -11.29
C ALA A 116 -3.47 3.99 -11.50
N LEU A 117 -4.57 4.42 -10.86
CA LEU A 117 -5.89 3.82 -11.05
C LEU A 117 -6.37 3.94 -12.49
N THR A 118 -6.11 5.07 -13.15
CA THR A 118 -6.50 5.28 -14.56
C THR A 118 -5.67 4.47 -15.55
N VAL A 119 -4.41 4.20 -15.24
CA VAL A 119 -3.52 3.39 -16.09
C VAL A 119 -3.81 1.89 -15.93
N LEU A 120 -4.10 1.43 -14.70
CA LEU A 120 -4.43 0.03 -14.41
C LEU A 120 -5.89 -0.32 -14.66
N GLY A 121 -6.80 0.63 -14.44
CA GLY A 121 -8.24 0.45 -14.50
C GLY A 121 -8.83 0.81 -15.86
N ASN A 122 -10.16 0.84 -15.90
CA ASN A 122 -10.91 1.21 -17.09
C ASN A 122 -10.92 2.74 -17.29
N ARG A 123 -11.06 3.18 -18.55
CA ARG A 123 -10.91 4.60 -18.95
C ARG A 123 -12.23 5.21 -19.42
N THR A 124 -13.31 4.89 -18.73
CA THR A 124 -14.60 5.56 -18.99
C THR A 124 -14.72 6.82 -18.15
N PRO A 125 -15.51 7.82 -18.57
CA PRO A 125 -15.71 9.05 -17.78
C PRO A 125 -16.25 8.78 -16.37
N ARG A 126 -17.09 7.74 -16.21
CA ARG A 126 -17.57 7.30 -14.90
C ARG A 126 -16.43 6.77 -14.04
N ASP A 127 -15.55 5.95 -14.60
CA ASP A 127 -14.43 5.38 -13.86
C ASP A 127 -13.39 6.44 -13.49
N HIS A 128 -13.16 7.44 -14.34
CA HIS A 128 -12.33 8.59 -13.96
C HIS A 128 -12.89 9.33 -12.75
N ALA A 129 -14.21 9.52 -12.66
CA ALA A 129 -14.82 10.13 -11.48
C ALA A 129 -14.61 9.27 -10.22
N VAL A 130 -14.75 7.94 -10.34
CA VAL A 130 -14.50 7.01 -9.23
C VAL A 130 -13.02 7.04 -8.82
N HIS A 131 -12.09 7.01 -9.78
CA HIS A 131 -10.66 7.11 -9.52
C HIS A 131 -10.31 8.41 -8.81
N ALA A 132 -10.90 9.54 -9.23
CA ALA A 132 -10.69 10.84 -8.61
C ALA A 132 -11.23 10.86 -7.17
N ALA A 133 -12.42 10.32 -6.94
CA ALA A 133 -13.01 10.22 -5.60
C ALA A 133 -12.13 9.37 -4.66
N ILE A 134 -11.66 8.21 -5.13
CA ILE A 134 -10.77 7.34 -4.36
C ILE A 134 -9.44 8.05 -4.09
N ALA A 135 -8.82 8.66 -5.11
CA ALA A 135 -7.55 9.34 -4.97
C ALA A 135 -7.62 10.49 -3.95
N VAL A 136 -8.62 11.36 -4.08
CA VAL A 136 -8.83 12.49 -3.16
C VAL A 136 -9.12 11.98 -1.75
N GLY A 137 -10.07 11.05 -1.59
CA GLY A 137 -10.44 10.54 -0.27
C GLY A 137 -9.29 9.84 0.44
N THR A 138 -8.59 8.93 -0.24
CA THR A 138 -7.51 8.14 0.37
C THR A 138 -6.29 9.00 0.69
N MET A 139 -5.85 9.86 -0.22
CA MET A 139 -4.66 10.70 0.01
C MET A 139 -4.92 11.82 1.01
N SER A 140 -6.11 12.43 1.00
CA SER A 140 -6.46 13.44 2.01
C SER A 140 -6.61 12.80 3.40
N GLY A 141 -7.20 11.61 3.49
CA GLY A 141 -7.30 10.86 4.74
C GLY A 141 -5.93 10.47 5.29
N MET A 142 -5.06 9.92 4.45
CA MET A 142 -3.70 9.55 4.85
C MET A 142 -2.89 10.78 5.28
N TRP A 143 -2.93 11.85 4.47
CA TRP A 143 -2.28 13.11 4.81
C TRP A 143 -2.80 13.69 6.13
N ALA A 144 -4.11 13.65 6.38
CA ALA A 144 -4.70 14.14 7.62
C ALA A 144 -4.29 13.31 8.85
N ILE A 145 -4.24 11.98 8.73
CA ILE A 145 -3.77 11.10 9.81
C ILE A 145 -2.32 11.43 10.17
N PHE A 146 -1.46 11.62 9.17
CA PHE A 146 -0.04 11.90 9.42
C PHE A 146 0.19 13.32 9.94
N THR A 147 -0.52 14.30 9.39
CA THR A 147 -0.34 15.72 9.74
C THR A 147 -0.98 16.04 11.09
N PHE A 148 -2.22 15.61 11.34
CA PHE A 148 -2.96 15.96 12.56
C PHE A 148 -2.92 14.87 13.62
N GLY A 149 -2.98 13.60 13.20
CA GLY A 149 -2.94 12.46 14.12
C GLY A 149 -1.53 12.25 14.65
N LEU A 150 -0.59 11.92 13.77
CA LEU A 150 0.80 11.58 14.12
C LEU A 150 1.72 12.80 14.25
N LYS A 151 1.31 13.97 13.72
CA LYS A 151 2.10 15.21 13.66
C LYS A 151 3.50 15.00 13.06
N VAL A 152 3.54 14.23 11.97
CA VAL A 152 4.74 13.96 11.17
C VAL A 152 4.90 15.03 10.11
N PHE A 153 6.13 15.50 9.92
CA PHE A 153 6.45 16.47 8.87
C PHE A 153 6.37 15.82 7.49
N LEU A 154 5.32 16.17 6.73
CA LEU A 154 5.17 15.78 5.34
C LEU A 154 5.65 16.91 4.42
N PRO A 155 6.26 16.59 3.26
CA PRO A 155 6.66 17.60 2.30
C PRO A 155 5.43 18.31 1.73
N ALA A 156 5.29 19.61 2.01
CA ALA A 156 4.16 20.44 1.54
C ALA A 156 4.27 20.79 0.04
N GLY A 157 5.49 20.85 -0.48
CA GLY A 157 5.78 21.29 -1.84
C GLY A 157 5.80 22.81 -1.99
N GLU A 158 6.39 23.29 -3.08
CA GLU A 158 6.46 24.72 -3.40
C GLU A 158 5.12 25.31 -3.90
N ILE A 159 4.27 24.51 -4.55
CA ILE A 159 3.02 24.98 -5.18
C ILE A 159 1.95 25.34 -4.15
N LEU A 160 1.81 24.50 -3.11
CA LEU A 160 0.99 24.78 -1.95
C LEU A 160 1.91 24.78 -0.74
N PRO A 161 2.50 25.93 -0.35
CA PRO A 161 3.29 26.04 0.88
C PRO A 161 2.38 25.99 2.13
N MET A 162 1.24 25.30 2.05
CA MET A 162 0.13 25.36 2.99
C MET A 162 0.57 24.81 4.35
N MET A 163 0.92 25.79 5.20
CA MET A 163 0.76 25.86 6.66
C MET A 163 1.55 24.84 7.49
N TYR A 164 2.71 25.30 7.99
CA TYR A 164 3.22 24.88 9.30
C TYR A 164 2.30 25.40 10.41
#